data_AF-A0AA43CTL8-F1
#
_entry.id   AF-A0AA43CTL8-F1
#
_cell.length_a   1.000
_cell.length_b   1.000
_cell.length_c   1.000
_cell.angle_alpha   90.00
_cell.angle_beta   90.00
_cell.angle_gamma   90.00
#
_symmetry.space_group_name_H-M   'P 1'
#
loop_
_entity.id
_entity.type
_entity.pdbx_description
1 polymer ?
#
loop_
_entity_poly.entity_id
_entity_poly.type
_entity_poly.pdbx_seq_one_letter_code
_entity_poly.pdbx_strand_id
1 'polypeptide(L)'
;MPVLALIDDRKDIDIVLPWASSFSTARDTSLIVLCWTQSAVSSEVIEDSGPVSQSLIDAAEDYFHRVKPGNVPEIIGLDGPDETRAVIDTAREKEVNLIVAAGSDPSGKKGGTLATNPLLKQSPFTTVVLFGGSARSTRPQKVMVGATDNANDISSVFLSYQMADSLQTSVTLARPEFEAGLEGAEIGRRDLEQLKRDAGVHDRDDVQSLVFQSGDAEQAAQAMNENDLVMFGANFEHLAAFVELTEKPTVAVVKRQPPLRRWQAGSQASVWSTRLSPADYAELIQGLRQGSKLGSDFVTMLSLATVVASLGLLQDSAAVVIGSMLLAPLMTPMIGCGLALAQANSKLGYTALKTVAVGLVCTLVLSYLIGVFTPGEELTSQIYARGQPTILDLFIAVASAAAASYALARPNLVGSIAGVAIATALVPPLCSVGISIAYSDFGNAQGAALLFATNFFAIVLAAGLTFRLIGISSRQAGARQKFWVFRIVVIFGIAIIAIGFPLQKAMQESLVQAKPQPRGYPLAKSVMDAVEERLAANPGYELITAGQPSSPFSTSDVILVLSTTGVHEPEFVKGLEALIKEQMDDESLRVKIHLVKAVDVGKSPED
;
A
#
# COMPACT_ATOMS: atom_id res chain seq x y z
N MET A 1 -38.71 8.57 4.50
CA MET A 1 -38.18 7.35 3.83
C MET A 1 -38.31 6.19 4.80
N PRO A 2 -39.05 5.14 4.42
CA PRO A 2 -39.44 4.04 5.31
C PRO A 2 -38.28 3.19 5.82
N VAL A 3 -38.57 2.46 6.90
CA VAL A 3 -37.73 1.36 7.42
C VAL A 3 -38.23 0.05 6.82
N LEU A 4 -37.33 -0.80 6.33
CA LEU A 4 -37.64 -2.14 5.83
C LEU A 4 -37.19 -3.18 6.85
N ALA A 5 -38.12 -3.99 7.35
CA ALA A 5 -37.84 -5.17 8.16
C ALA A 5 -37.81 -6.41 7.25
N LEU A 6 -36.73 -7.17 7.30
CA LEU A 6 -36.60 -8.44 6.60
C LEU A 6 -36.92 -9.60 7.56
N ILE A 7 -37.78 -10.51 7.11
CA ILE A 7 -38.20 -11.71 7.82
C ILE A 7 -38.01 -12.90 6.86
N ASP A 8 -37.09 -13.82 7.17
CA ASP A 8 -36.87 -15.05 6.41
C ASP A 8 -37.33 -16.32 7.17
N ASP A 9 -37.39 -16.26 8.50
CA ASP A 9 -37.86 -17.30 9.41
C ASP A 9 -38.92 -16.72 10.36
N ARG A 10 -39.82 -17.57 10.87
CA ARG A 10 -40.77 -17.19 11.93
C ARG A 10 -40.08 -16.68 13.19
N LYS A 11 -38.86 -17.16 13.50
CA LYS A 11 -38.10 -16.68 14.67
C LYS A 11 -37.71 -15.21 14.55
N ASP A 12 -37.54 -14.70 13.33
CA ASP A 12 -37.15 -13.32 13.09
C ASP A 12 -38.27 -12.34 13.43
N ILE A 13 -39.53 -12.78 13.41
CA ILE A 13 -40.68 -11.95 13.77
C ILE A 13 -40.49 -11.38 15.18
N ASP A 14 -40.11 -12.24 16.13
CA ASP A 14 -39.93 -11.85 17.52
C ASP A 14 -38.66 -11.02 17.74
N ILE A 15 -37.67 -11.10 16.85
CA ILE A 15 -36.39 -10.38 16.96
C ILE A 15 -36.46 -9.04 16.22
N VAL A 16 -36.79 -9.07 14.94
CA VAL A 16 -36.69 -7.94 14.00
C VAL A 16 -37.84 -6.96 14.18
N LEU A 17 -39.09 -7.42 14.28
CA LEU A 17 -40.25 -6.52 14.27
C LEU A 17 -40.31 -5.55 15.46
N PRO A 18 -39.98 -5.94 16.71
CA PRO A 18 -39.92 -5.00 17.83
C PRO A 18 -38.91 -3.87 17.57
N TRP A 19 -37.71 -4.21 17.11
CA TRP A 19 -36.64 -3.24 16.85
C TRP A 19 -36.91 -2.39 15.62
N ALA A 20 -37.40 -2.98 14.52
CA ALA A 20 -37.79 -2.24 13.33
C ALA A 20 -38.94 -1.26 13.62
N SER A 21 -39.88 -1.64 14.48
CA SER A 21 -40.93 -0.73 14.99
C SER A 21 -40.35 0.40 15.84
N SER A 22 -39.34 0.12 16.67
CA SER A 22 -38.63 1.14 17.44
C SER A 22 -37.91 2.12 16.51
N PHE A 23 -37.18 1.63 15.51
CA PHE A 23 -36.48 2.47 14.53
C PHE A 23 -37.45 3.31 13.68
N SER A 24 -38.57 2.73 13.24
CA SER A 24 -39.56 3.46 12.44
C SER A 24 -40.25 4.56 13.25
N THR A 25 -40.61 4.26 14.50
CA THR A 25 -41.18 5.23 15.45
C THR A 25 -40.17 6.32 15.80
N ALA A 26 -38.91 5.96 16.04
CA ALA A 26 -37.86 6.92 16.37
C ALA A 26 -37.58 7.92 15.24
N ARG A 27 -37.80 7.49 13.99
CA ARG A 27 -37.58 8.28 12.77
C ARG A 27 -38.82 9.01 12.27
N ASP A 28 -39.99 8.78 12.88
CA ASP A 28 -41.30 9.21 12.38
C ASP A 28 -41.53 8.80 10.90
N THR A 29 -41.31 7.51 10.62
CA THR A 29 -41.42 6.96 9.26
C THR A 29 -42.27 5.69 9.23
N SER A 30 -42.83 5.38 8.06
CA SER A 30 -43.55 4.11 7.86
C SER A 30 -42.60 2.91 7.97
N LEU A 31 -43.15 1.80 8.43
CA LEU A 31 -42.50 0.50 8.45
C LEU A 31 -43.05 -0.33 7.29
N ILE A 32 -42.16 -1.02 6.59
CA ILE A 32 -42.48 -2.01 5.56
C ILE A 32 -41.86 -3.33 6.01
N VAL A 33 -42.60 -4.42 5.92
CA VAL A 33 -42.12 -5.76 6.28
C VAL A 33 -42.01 -6.59 5.00
N LEU A 34 -40.83 -7.10 4.72
CA LEU A 34 -40.57 -8.01 3.62
C LEU A 34 -40.41 -9.42 4.18
N CYS A 35 -41.39 -10.28 3.89
CA CYS A 35 -41.34 -11.70 4.16
C CYS A 35 -40.74 -12.40 2.93
N TRP A 36 -39.55 -12.97 3.07
CA TRP A 36 -38.87 -13.64 1.98
C TRP A 36 -38.78 -15.14 2.21
N THR A 37 -38.99 -15.94 1.18
CA THR A 37 -38.72 -17.39 1.24
C THR A 37 -37.91 -17.87 0.04
N GLN A 38 -37.07 -18.88 0.28
CA GLN A 38 -36.28 -19.49 -0.79
C GLN A 38 -37.20 -20.33 -1.68
N SER A 39 -37.34 -19.92 -2.94
CA SER A 39 -38.02 -20.75 -3.93
C SER A 39 -37.09 -21.89 -4.35
N ALA A 40 -37.45 -23.14 -4.01
CA ALA A 40 -36.70 -24.30 -4.47
C ALA A 40 -36.80 -24.41 -6.00
N VAL A 41 -35.67 -24.32 -6.70
CA VAL A 41 -35.59 -24.68 -8.11
C VAL A 41 -35.64 -26.20 -8.19
N SER A 42 -36.82 -26.78 -8.03
CA SER A 42 -37.11 -28.14 -8.46
C SER A 42 -38.52 -28.18 -9.03
N SER A 43 -38.57 -28.21 -10.35
CA SER A 43 -39.70 -28.74 -11.11
C SER A 43 -40.15 -30.08 -10.51
N GLU A 44 -41.46 -30.21 -10.35
CA GLU A 44 -42.26 -31.36 -9.90
C GLU A 44 -42.68 -31.35 -8.42
N VAL A 45 -43.99 -31.14 -8.27
CA VAL A 45 -44.85 -31.36 -7.09
C VAL A 45 -44.83 -30.24 -6.03
N ILE A 46 -45.86 -29.39 -6.07
CA ILE A 46 -46.93 -29.26 -5.05
C ILE A 46 -47.97 -28.29 -5.64
N GLU A 47 -49.05 -28.83 -6.22
CA GLU A 47 -50.35 -28.15 -6.19
C GLU A 47 -50.90 -28.36 -4.78
N ASP A 48 -51.39 -27.29 -4.13
CA ASP A 48 -52.19 -27.28 -2.88
C ASP A 48 -51.54 -26.73 -1.59
N SER A 49 -50.41 -26.02 -1.66
CA SER A 49 -50.01 -25.08 -0.60
C SER A 49 -49.65 -23.74 -1.23
N GLY A 50 -50.30 -22.65 -0.80
CA GLY A 50 -50.00 -21.30 -1.28
C GLY A 50 -48.52 -20.93 -1.12
N PRO A 51 -48.06 -19.82 -1.74
CA PRO A 51 -46.66 -19.40 -1.66
C PRO A 51 -46.18 -19.40 -0.20
N VAL A 52 -45.03 -20.01 0.10
CA VAL A 52 -44.52 -20.23 1.48
C VAL A 52 -44.40 -18.91 2.24
N SER A 53 -44.15 -17.81 1.53
CA SER A 53 -44.17 -16.44 2.06
C SER A 53 -45.50 -16.04 2.70
N GLN A 54 -46.65 -16.57 2.26
CA GLN A 54 -47.96 -16.27 2.87
C GLN A 54 -48.01 -16.68 4.33
N SER A 55 -47.37 -17.79 4.70
CA SER A 55 -47.34 -18.27 6.09
C SER A 55 -46.52 -17.38 7.03
N LEU A 56 -45.59 -16.59 6.48
CA LEU A 56 -44.82 -15.57 7.20
C LEU A 56 -45.58 -14.25 7.26
N ILE A 57 -46.28 -13.89 6.18
CA ILE A 57 -47.19 -12.73 6.14
C ILE A 57 -48.24 -12.85 7.25
N ASP A 58 -48.97 -13.96 7.29
CA ASP A 58 -50.04 -14.18 8.27
C ASP A 58 -49.48 -14.08 9.72
N ALA A 59 -48.28 -14.63 9.95
CA ALA A 59 -47.63 -14.56 11.26
C ALA A 59 -47.17 -13.14 11.63
N ALA A 60 -46.73 -12.35 10.65
CA ALA A 60 -46.37 -10.94 10.85
C ALA A 60 -47.62 -10.08 11.10
N GLU A 61 -48.72 -10.31 10.38
CA GLU A 61 -50.03 -9.69 10.62
C GLU A 61 -50.52 -9.98 12.04
N ASP A 62 -50.49 -11.24 12.45
CA ASP A 62 -50.85 -11.67 13.81
C ASP A 62 -50.00 -10.99 14.89
N TYR A 63 -48.71 -10.76 14.63
CA TYR A 63 -47.85 -9.99 15.53
C TYR A 63 -48.34 -8.54 15.67
N PHE A 64 -48.58 -7.83 14.57
CA PHE A 64 -49.01 -6.43 14.63
C PHE A 64 -50.43 -6.27 15.19
N HIS A 65 -51.34 -7.21 14.92
CA HIS A 65 -52.66 -7.24 15.54
C HIS A 65 -52.59 -7.35 17.07
N ARG A 66 -51.63 -8.09 17.61
CA ARG A 66 -51.40 -8.21 19.06
C ARG A 66 -50.75 -6.98 19.68
N VAL A 67 -49.77 -6.38 19.00
CA VAL A 67 -48.91 -5.32 19.58
C VAL A 67 -49.44 -3.91 19.30
N LYS A 68 -50.03 -3.65 18.13
CA LYS A 68 -50.57 -2.34 17.71
C LYS A 68 -51.87 -2.51 16.89
N PRO A 69 -53.02 -2.76 17.55
CA PRO A 69 -54.30 -2.90 16.86
C PRO A 69 -54.64 -1.59 16.10
N GLY A 70 -54.76 -1.66 14.77
CA GLY A 70 -55.20 -0.54 13.93
C GLY A 70 -54.12 0.19 13.11
N ASN A 71 -52.85 -0.17 13.24
CA ASN A 71 -51.77 0.38 12.40
C ASN A 71 -50.82 -0.73 11.93
N VAL A 72 -51.34 -1.62 11.08
CA VAL A 72 -50.57 -2.70 10.47
C VAL A 72 -49.71 -2.09 9.35
N PRO A 73 -48.39 -2.30 9.36
CA PRO A 73 -47.51 -1.82 8.30
C PRO A 73 -47.79 -2.50 6.96
N GLU A 74 -47.24 -1.97 5.88
CA GLU A 74 -47.27 -2.67 4.58
C GLU A 74 -46.42 -3.95 4.68
N ILE A 75 -47.01 -5.10 4.38
CA ILE A 75 -46.33 -6.40 4.39
C ILE A 75 -46.29 -6.94 2.97
N ILE A 76 -45.09 -7.34 2.52
CA ILE A 76 -44.81 -7.80 1.16
C ILE A 76 -44.24 -9.21 1.26
N GLY A 77 -44.80 -10.17 0.53
CA GLY A 77 -44.23 -11.51 0.35
C GLY A 77 -43.48 -11.62 -0.96
N LEU A 78 -42.25 -12.11 -0.93
CA LEU A 78 -41.47 -12.45 -2.12
C LEU A 78 -40.87 -13.84 -2.00
N ASP A 79 -40.96 -14.61 -3.08
CA ASP A 79 -40.28 -15.89 -3.21
C ASP A 79 -39.21 -15.78 -4.29
N GLY A 80 -37.99 -16.23 -4.01
CA GLY A 80 -36.89 -16.12 -4.98
C GLY A 80 -35.63 -16.88 -4.58
N PRO A 81 -34.63 -16.92 -5.47
CA PRO A 81 -33.37 -17.64 -5.22
C PRO A 81 -32.32 -16.80 -4.45
N ASP A 82 -32.45 -15.47 -4.44
CA ASP A 82 -31.47 -14.55 -3.84
C ASP A 82 -32.18 -13.51 -2.95
N GLU A 83 -32.12 -13.74 -1.64
CA GLU A 83 -32.69 -12.89 -0.59
C GLU A 83 -32.11 -11.47 -0.64
N THR A 84 -30.78 -11.35 -0.72
CA THR A 84 -30.10 -10.04 -0.65
C THR A 84 -30.49 -9.16 -1.81
N ARG A 85 -30.58 -9.74 -3.02
CA ARG A 85 -31.05 -9.01 -4.19
C ARG A 85 -32.50 -8.59 -4.07
N ALA A 86 -33.39 -9.48 -3.61
CA ALA A 86 -34.79 -9.17 -3.40
C ALA A 86 -34.96 -7.98 -2.43
N VAL A 87 -34.25 -8.02 -1.30
CA VAL A 87 -34.26 -6.95 -0.30
C VAL A 87 -33.78 -5.62 -0.87
N ILE A 88 -32.68 -5.61 -1.63
CA ILE A 88 -32.13 -4.39 -2.23
C ILE A 88 -33.08 -3.80 -3.28
N ASP A 89 -33.70 -4.64 -4.10
CA ASP A 89 -34.61 -4.20 -5.15
C ASP A 89 -35.91 -3.64 -4.54
N THR A 90 -36.49 -4.30 -3.53
CA THR A 90 -37.63 -3.77 -2.77
C THR A 90 -37.28 -2.47 -2.05
N ALA A 91 -36.10 -2.39 -1.44
CA ALA A 91 -35.64 -1.18 -0.76
C ALA A 91 -35.48 0.01 -1.73
N ARG A 92 -35.05 -0.23 -2.98
CA ARG A 92 -34.98 0.80 -4.02
C ARG A 92 -36.37 1.24 -4.48
N GLU A 93 -37.26 0.29 -4.74
CA GLU A 93 -38.61 0.57 -5.21
C GLU A 93 -39.42 1.37 -4.18
N LYS A 94 -39.27 1.03 -2.90
CA LYS A 94 -39.99 1.67 -1.79
C LYS A 94 -39.24 2.86 -1.18
N GLU A 95 -38.13 3.30 -1.80
CA GLU A 95 -37.29 4.41 -1.33
C GLU A 95 -36.87 4.30 0.15
N VAL A 96 -36.53 3.09 0.57
CA VAL A 96 -36.10 2.76 1.94
C VAL A 96 -34.73 3.38 2.22
N ASN A 97 -34.51 3.81 3.46
CA ASN A 97 -33.21 4.35 3.91
C ASN A 97 -32.52 3.49 4.97
N LEU A 98 -33.26 2.58 5.60
CA LEU A 98 -32.81 1.73 6.69
C LEU A 98 -33.40 0.33 6.52
N ILE A 99 -32.53 -0.67 6.45
CA ILE A 99 -32.91 -2.08 6.44
C ILE A 99 -32.58 -2.67 7.81
N VAL A 100 -33.48 -3.46 8.37
CA VAL A 100 -33.31 -4.18 9.64
C VAL A 100 -33.53 -5.67 9.37
N ALA A 101 -32.59 -6.52 9.75
CA ALA A 101 -32.65 -7.97 9.55
C ALA A 101 -32.07 -8.72 10.75
N ALA A 102 -32.39 -10.01 10.90
CA ALA A 102 -31.72 -10.88 11.88
C ALA A 102 -30.42 -11.46 11.28
N GLY A 103 -29.49 -11.83 12.15
CA GLY A 103 -28.27 -12.54 11.80
C GLY A 103 -28.24 -13.95 12.41
N SER A 104 -27.84 -14.94 11.61
CA SER A 104 -27.99 -16.37 11.95
C SER A 104 -26.85 -16.97 12.79
N ASP A 105 -25.64 -16.39 12.77
CA ASP A 105 -24.48 -16.83 13.56
C ASP A 105 -23.60 -15.60 13.85
N PRO A 106 -23.11 -15.38 15.08
CA PRO A 106 -22.19 -14.28 15.42
C PRO A 106 -20.69 -14.65 15.36
N SER A 107 -20.34 -15.94 15.25
CA SER A 107 -18.99 -16.51 15.46
C SER A 107 -18.05 -16.51 14.24
N GLY A 108 -18.51 -16.06 13.08
CA GLY A 108 -17.69 -16.03 11.86
C GLY A 108 -17.60 -17.35 11.09
N LYS A 109 -18.33 -18.41 11.47
CA LYS A 109 -18.55 -19.56 10.57
C LYS A 109 -19.75 -19.36 9.64
N LYS A 110 -20.76 -18.55 10.03
CA LYS A 110 -21.91 -18.10 9.22
C LYS A 110 -22.53 -16.74 9.62
N GLY A 111 -21.75 -15.77 10.11
CA GLY A 111 -22.20 -14.37 10.30
C GLY A 111 -21.44 -13.68 11.45
N GLY A 112 -21.46 -12.36 11.64
CA GLY A 112 -21.93 -11.29 10.78
C GLY A 112 -21.00 -10.09 10.92
N THR A 113 -19.97 -10.06 10.09
CA THR A 113 -19.15 -8.89 9.78
C THR A 113 -19.38 -8.50 8.31
N LEU A 114 -18.80 -7.39 7.80
CA LEU A 114 -18.85 -7.13 6.34
C LEU A 114 -18.27 -8.28 5.51
N ALA A 115 -17.42 -9.13 6.11
CA ALA A 115 -16.80 -10.26 5.43
C ALA A 115 -17.79 -11.42 5.19
N THR A 116 -18.75 -11.64 6.10
CA THR A 116 -19.55 -12.88 6.14
C THR A 116 -21.04 -12.69 5.90
N ASN A 117 -21.63 -11.53 6.22
CA ASN A 117 -23.06 -11.29 6.01
C ASN A 117 -23.30 -10.62 4.62
N PRO A 118 -23.98 -11.29 3.66
CA PRO A 118 -24.20 -10.76 2.31
C PRO A 118 -24.92 -9.42 2.27
N LEU A 119 -25.88 -9.21 3.16
CA LEU A 119 -26.64 -7.96 3.26
C LEU A 119 -25.74 -6.82 3.75
N LEU A 120 -24.95 -7.02 4.80
CA LEU A 120 -23.95 -6.03 5.24
C LEU A 120 -22.86 -5.79 4.19
N LYS A 121 -22.53 -6.78 3.36
CA LYS A 121 -21.54 -6.61 2.29
C LYS A 121 -22.09 -5.81 1.11
N GLN A 122 -23.26 -6.19 0.60
CA GLN A 122 -23.78 -5.74 -0.69
C GLN A 122 -24.80 -4.59 -0.60
N SER A 123 -25.50 -4.43 0.53
CA SER A 123 -26.54 -3.40 0.68
C SER A 123 -25.97 -1.99 0.49
N PRO A 124 -26.55 -1.16 -0.40
CA PRO A 124 -26.18 0.24 -0.55
C PRO A 124 -26.90 1.17 0.45
N PHE A 125 -27.71 0.63 1.36
CA PHE A 125 -28.50 1.37 2.34
C PHE A 125 -27.87 1.31 3.73
N THR A 126 -28.38 2.11 4.67
CA THR A 126 -28.06 1.89 6.08
C THR A 126 -28.66 0.54 6.46
N THR A 127 -27.88 -0.35 7.05
CA THR A 127 -28.34 -1.72 7.34
C THR A 127 -27.98 -2.08 8.76
N VAL A 128 -28.97 -2.56 9.51
CA VAL A 128 -28.83 -3.02 10.88
C VAL A 128 -29.11 -4.52 10.90
N VAL A 129 -28.15 -5.29 11.38
CA VAL A 129 -28.32 -6.73 11.59
C VAL A 129 -28.30 -7.03 13.08
N LEU A 130 -29.31 -7.76 13.55
CA LEU A 130 -29.58 -8.04 14.96
C LEU A 130 -29.13 -9.45 15.34
N PHE A 131 -28.50 -9.58 16.51
CA PHE A 131 -27.96 -10.83 17.05
C PHE A 131 -28.29 -10.97 18.54
N GLY A 132 -28.54 -12.21 18.97
CA GLY A 132 -28.61 -12.57 20.39
C GLY A 132 -29.63 -11.81 21.24
N GLY A 133 -29.50 -11.96 22.55
CA GLY A 133 -30.33 -11.27 23.56
C GLY A 133 -31.74 -11.82 23.70
N SER A 134 -32.31 -11.65 24.89
CA SER A 134 -33.73 -11.90 25.20
C SER A 134 -34.59 -10.63 25.17
N ALA A 135 -33.98 -9.44 25.19
CA ALA A 135 -34.68 -8.17 25.15
C ALA A 135 -35.38 -7.96 23.80
N ARG A 136 -36.71 -7.90 23.82
CA ARG A 136 -37.56 -7.54 22.67
C ARG A 136 -38.40 -6.34 23.07
N SER A 137 -38.12 -5.16 22.52
CA SER A 137 -38.86 -3.96 22.89
C SER A 137 -39.16 -3.06 21.69
N THR A 138 -40.39 -2.54 21.69
CA THR A 138 -40.85 -1.46 20.80
C THR A 138 -40.58 -0.07 21.38
N ARG A 139 -40.12 -0.01 22.65
CA ARG A 139 -39.73 1.20 23.39
C ARG A 139 -38.54 0.88 24.31
N PRO A 140 -37.30 0.83 23.77
CA PRO A 140 -36.13 0.57 24.59
C PRO A 140 -35.93 1.67 25.64
N GLN A 141 -35.55 1.29 26.87
CA GLN A 141 -35.26 2.26 27.93
C GLN A 141 -33.78 2.63 27.97
N LYS A 142 -32.90 1.65 27.72
CA LYS A 142 -31.44 1.82 27.74
C LYS A 142 -30.80 1.28 26.48
N VAL A 143 -30.06 2.13 25.77
CA VAL A 143 -29.31 1.78 24.56
C VAL A 143 -27.85 2.14 24.76
N MET A 144 -26.95 1.23 24.41
CA MET A 144 -25.51 1.48 24.45
C MET A 144 -24.95 1.47 23.03
N VAL A 145 -24.01 2.35 22.74
CA VAL A 145 -23.24 2.35 21.48
C VAL A 145 -21.79 2.10 21.81
N GLY A 146 -21.24 0.97 21.36
CA GLY A 146 -19.81 0.69 21.49
C GLY A 146 -19.04 1.37 20.35
N ALA A 147 -18.29 2.42 20.66
CA ALA A 147 -17.42 3.11 19.73
C ALA A 147 -16.15 2.27 19.47
N THR A 148 -15.92 1.95 18.20
CA THR A 148 -14.84 1.07 17.72
C THR A 148 -13.86 1.80 16.78
N ASP A 149 -13.91 3.14 16.75
CA ASP A 149 -13.18 4.00 15.79
C ASP A 149 -13.49 3.72 14.33
N ASN A 150 -14.70 3.23 14.07
CA ASN A 150 -15.16 2.92 12.74
C ASN A 150 -16.12 4.01 12.25
N ALA A 151 -16.08 4.38 10.98
CA ALA A 151 -17.07 5.34 10.47
C ALA A 151 -18.50 4.79 10.40
N ASN A 152 -18.68 3.47 10.55
CA ASN A 152 -19.99 2.89 10.78
C ASN A 152 -20.57 3.29 12.14
N ASP A 153 -19.72 3.62 13.13
CA ASP A 153 -20.17 4.08 14.45
C ASP A 153 -20.97 5.39 14.34
N ILE A 154 -20.69 6.21 13.33
CA ILE A 154 -21.46 7.44 13.04
C ILE A 154 -22.94 7.11 12.86
N SER A 155 -23.26 6.03 12.13
CA SER A 155 -24.65 5.61 11.93
C SER A 155 -25.24 5.01 13.20
N SER A 156 -24.46 4.28 14.00
CA SER A 156 -24.90 3.76 15.30
C SER A 156 -25.26 4.90 16.26
N VAL A 157 -24.38 5.91 16.37
CA VAL A 157 -24.62 7.10 17.18
C VAL A 157 -25.84 7.85 16.67
N PHE A 158 -25.93 8.14 15.37
CA PHE A 158 -27.08 8.83 14.80
C PHE A 158 -28.41 8.12 15.09
N LEU A 159 -28.48 6.80 14.90
CA LEU A 159 -29.68 6.01 15.20
C LEU A 159 -30.03 6.01 16.70
N SER A 160 -29.02 5.90 17.58
CA SER A 160 -29.26 5.95 19.03
C SER A 160 -29.80 7.31 19.48
N TYR A 161 -29.33 8.40 18.87
CA TYR A 161 -29.83 9.75 19.15
C TYR A 161 -31.28 9.95 18.69
N GLN A 162 -31.66 9.38 17.54
CA GLN A 162 -33.06 9.38 17.11
C GLN A 162 -33.97 8.66 18.12
N MET A 163 -33.49 7.58 18.75
CA MET A 163 -34.21 6.91 19.83
C MET A 163 -34.29 7.79 21.08
N ALA A 164 -33.22 8.48 21.47
CA ALA A 164 -33.24 9.42 22.59
C ALA A 164 -34.21 10.60 22.36
N ASP A 165 -34.29 11.12 21.14
CA ASP A 165 -35.19 12.22 20.75
C ASP A 165 -36.67 11.81 20.81
N SER A 166 -37.02 10.69 20.20
CA SER A 166 -38.42 10.32 19.96
C SER A 166 -39.00 9.36 21.00
N LEU A 167 -38.16 8.55 21.66
CA LEU A 167 -38.59 7.49 22.57
C LEU A 167 -38.18 7.73 24.04
N GLN A 168 -37.51 8.85 24.34
CA GLN A 168 -36.98 9.16 25.68
C GLN A 168 -36.05 8.07 26.24
N THR A 169 -35.32 7.40 25.35
CA THR A 169 -34.39 6.34 25.68
C THR A 169 -33.08 6.93 26.22
N SER A 170 -32.57 6.39 27.33
CA SER A 170 -31.23 6.75 27.82
C SER A 170 -30.16 6.10 26.95
N VAL A 171 -29.22 6.89 26.44
CA VAL A 171 -28.16 6.41 25.56
C VAL A 171 -26.81 6.49 26.26
N THR A 172 -26.02 5.43 26.19
CA THR A 172 -24.65 5.42 26.69
C THR A 172 -23.68 5.18 25.53
N LEU A 173 -22.86 6.18 25.21
CA LEU A 173 -21.76 6.03 24.27
C LEU A 173 -20.55 5.49 25.03
N ALA A 174 -20.09 4.32 24.64
CA ALA A 174 -19.06 3.58 25.35
C ALA A 174 -17.81 3.38 24.50
N ARG A 175 -16.63 3.60 25.09
CA ARG A 175 -15.35 3.39 24.42
C ARG A 175 -14.35 2.66 25.32
N PRO A 176 -13.70 1.58 24.85
CA PRO A 176 -12.53 1.02 25.53
C PRO A 176 -11.27 1.86 25.26
N GLU A 177 -10.49 2.14 26.30
CA GLU A 177 -9.26 2.94 26.25
C GLU A 177 -8.05 2.10 26.66
N PHE A 178 -6.97 2.14 25.86
CA PHE A 178 -5.81 1.26 26.02
C PHE A 178 -4.70 1.84 26.91
N GLU A 179 -4.78 3.14 27.22
CA GLU A 179 -3.78 3.83 28.04
C GLU A 179 -4.29 3.98 29.49
N ALA A 180 -3.58 3.37 30.44
CA ALA A 180 -3.95 3.42 31.86
C ALA A 180 -3.68 4.82 32.45
N GLY A 181 -4.69 5.38 33.13
CA GLY A 181 -4.56 6.66 33.86
C GLY A 181 -5.61 7.71 33.50
N LEU A 182 -5.52 8.88 34.14
CA LEU A 182 -6.44 10.01 33.95
C LEU A 182 -6.35 10.63 32.54
N GLU A 183 -5.17 10.59 31.92
CA GLU A 183 -4.96 11.12 30.57
C GLU A 183 -5.68 10.28 29.49
N GLY A 184 -5.69 8.95 29.62
CA GLY A 184 -6.41 8.05 28.71
C GLY A 184 -7.92 8.27 28.74
N ALA A 185 -8.49 8.38 29.94
CA ALA A 185 -9.93 8.66 30.10
C ALA A 185 -10.34 10.01 29.44
N GLU A 186 -9.46 11.01 29.50
CA GLU A 186 -9.70 12.30 28.86
C GLU A 186 -9.63 12.22 27.32
N ILE A 187 -8.72 11.40 26.77
CA ILE A 187 -8.62 11.11 25.33
C ILE A 187 -9.88 10.39 24.85
N GLY A 188 -10.27 9.30 25.51
CA GLY A 188 -11.47 8.55 25.15
C GLY A 188 -12.75 9.40 25.20
N ARG A 189 -12.86 10.32 26.17
CA ARG A 189 -13.98 11.26 26.24
C ARG A 189 -13.96 12.24 25.08
N ARG A 190 -12.79 12.78 24.70
CA ARG A 190 -12.65 13.67 23.54
C ARG A 190 -13.01 12.98 22.23
N ASP A 191 -12.68 11.70 22.09
CA ASP A 191 -13.01 10.90 20.91
C ASP A 191 -14.52 10.66 20.80
N LEU A 192 -15.19 10.35 21.91
CA LEU A 192 -16.65 10.26 21.96
C LEU A 192 -17.32 11.60 21.59
N GLU A 193 -16.79 12.72 22.08
CA GLU A 193 -17.27 14.06 21.71
C GLU A 193 -17.04 14.38 20.23
N GLN A 194 -15.95 13.89 19.64
CA GLN A 194 -15.74 14.00 18.21
C GLN A 194 -16.73 13.14 17.41
N LEU A 195 -16.98 11.92 17.84
CA LEU A 195 -17.93 11.02 17.19
C LEU A 195 -19.35 11.61 17.16
N LYS A 196 -19.80 12.23 18.27
CA LYS A 196 -21.05 13.00 18.32
C LYS A 196 -21.08 14.10 17.26
N ARG A 197 -20.01 14.91 17.17
CA ARG A 197 -19.91 15.98 16.16
C ARG A 197 -19.91 15.45 14.74
N ASP A 198 -19.22 14.35 14.46
CA ASP A 198 -19.15 13.74 13.14
C ASP A 198 -20.49 13.09 12.73
N ALA A 199 -21.30 12.66 13.70
CA ALA A 199 -22.70 12.26 13.52
C ALA A 199 -23.66 13.44 13.36
N GLY A 200 -23.21 14.68 13.56
CA GLY A 200 -24.04 15.88 13.48
C GLY A 200 -25.06 15.97 14.62
N VAL A 201 -24.81 15.32 15.74
CA VAL A 201 -25.68 15.30 16.91
C VAL A 201 -25.16 16.25 18.00
N HIS A 202 -26.07 16.80 18.79
CA HIS A 202 -25.77 17.80 19.83
C HIS A 202 -25.63 17.15 21.21
N ASP A 203 -25.02 17.85 22.16
CA ASP A 203 -24.94 17.36 23.53
C ASP A 203 -26.32 17.36 24.20
N ARG A 204 -26.61 16.27 24.90
CA ARG A 204 -27.83 16.07 25.67
C ARG A 204 -27.51 15.41 27.01
N ASP A 205 -28.26 15.76 28.05
CA ASP A 205 -28.04 15.24 29.41
C ASP A 205 -28.39 13.75 29.56
N ASP A 206 -29.25 13.23 28.69
CA ASP A 206 -29.65 11.81 28.64
C ASP A 206 -28.74 10.93 27.76
N VAL A 207 -27.69 11.52 27.17
CA VAL A 207 -26.63 10.80 26.45
C VAL A 207 -25.34 10.84 27.26
N GLN A 208 -25.00 9.72 27.89
CA GLN A 208 -23.80 9.60 28.73
C GLN A 208 -22.61 9.09 27.91
N SER A 209 -21.43 9.64 28.18
CA SER A 209 -20.17 9.16 27.61
C SER A 209 -19.41 8.36 28.67
N LEU A 210 -19.14 7.09 28.38
CA LEU A 210 -18.48 6.14 29.27
C LEU A 210 -17.19 5.63 28.64
N VAL A 211 -16.08 5.72 29.38
CA VAL A 211 -14.76 5.27 28.92
C VAL A 211 -14.29 4.18 29.86
N PHE A 212 -14.08 2.98 29.33
CA PHE A 212 -13.59 1.83 30.10
C PHE A 212 -12.10 1.64 29.88
N GLN A 213 -11.36 1.15 30.87
CA GLN A 213 -9.96 0.78 30.68
C GLN A 213 -9.88 -0.62 30.04
N SER A 214 -9.05 -0.76 29.00
CA SER A 214 -8.84 -1.99 28.25
C SER A 214 -8.10 -3.02 29.11
N GLY A 215 -8.79 -4.10 29.45
CA GLY A 215 -8.24 -5.22 30.23
C GLY A 215 -9.28 -6.23 30.71
N ASP A 216 -10.57 -5.88 30.71
CA ASP A 216 -11.62 -6.69 31.32
C ASP A 216 -12.84 -6.84 30.38
N ALA A 217 -12.85 -7.91 29.58
CA ALA A 217 -13.95 -8.23 28.68
C ALA A 217 -15.23 -8.60 29.45
N GLU A 218 -15.10 -9.15 30.66
CA GLU A 218 -16.23 -9.48 31.53
C GLU A 218 -16.89 -8.21 32.06
N GLN A 219 -16.10 -7.21 32.48
CA GLN A 219 -16.62 -5.91 32.89
C GLN A 219 -17.35 -5.19 31.75
N ALA A 220 -16.81 -5.25 30.53
CA ALA A 220 -17.46 -4.68 29.36
C ALA A 220 -18.78 -5.41 29.04
N ALA A 221 -18.80 -6.75 29.12
CA ALA A 221 -20.02 -7.54 28.94
C ALA A 221 -21.06 -7.27 30.03
N GLN A 222 -20.64 -7.08 31.28
CA GLN A 222 -21.52 -6.72 32.40
C GLN A 222 -22.18 -5.37 32.15
N ALA A 223 -21.42 -4.36 31.73
CA ALA A 223 -21.97 -3.05 31.37
C ALA A 223 -22.94 -3.13 30.18
N MET A 224 -22.65 -3.98 29.19
CA MET A 224 -23.56 -4.25 28.08
C MET A 224 -24.87 -4.89 28.55
N ASN A 225 -24.81 -5.84 29.48
CA ASN A 225 -25.97 -6.57 30.01
C ASN A 225 -27.01 -5.70 30.73
N GLU A 226 -26.66 -4.47 31.13
CA GLU A 226 -27.62 -3.53 31.72
C GLU A 226 -28.56 -2.88 30.68
N ASN A 227 -28.23 -2.97 29.40
CA ASN A 227 -28.93 -2.31 28.30
C ASN A 227 -29.93 -3.25 27.61
N ASP A 228 -30.88 -2.66 26.90
CA ASP A 228 -31.85 -3.41 26.09
C ASP A 228 -31.31 -3.65 24.66
N LEU A 229 -30.54 -2.69 24.14
CA LEU A 229 -29.85 -2.74 22.85
C LEU A 229 -28.40 -2.30 23.00
N VAL A 230 -27.49 -3.01 22.33
CA VAL A 230 -26.09 -2.58 22.17
C VAL A 230 -25.78 -2.48 20.68
N MET A 231 -25.32 -1.32 20.23
CA MET A 231 -25.04 -1.05 18.81
C MET A 231 -23.53 -0.93 18.57
N PHE A 232 -23.04 -1.60 17.53
CA PHE A 232 -21.66 -1.52 17.06
C PHE A 232 -21.61 -1.19 15.57
N GLY A 233 -20.62 -0.43 15.12
CA GLY A 233 -20.33 -0.30 13.69
C GLY A 233 -19.91 -1.64 13.07
N ALA A 234 -20.29 -1.89 11.80
CA ALA A 234 -19.87 -3.09 11.07
C ALA A 234 -18.34 -3.15 10.90
N ASN A 235 -17.73 -4.34 11.08
CA ASN A 235 -16.28 -4.62 11.26
C ASN A 235 -15.79 -4.70 12.72
N PHE A 236 -16.68 -4.99 13.66
CA PHE A 236 -16.28 -5.27 15.03
C PHE A 236 -15.71 -6.70 15.18
N GLU A 237 -14.39 -6.83 15.44
CA GLU A 237 -13.67 -8.11 15.48
C GLU A 237 -14.09 -9.04 16.64
N HIS A 238 -14.62 -8.47 17.73
CA HIS A 238 -14.96 -9.23 18.94
C HIS A 238 -16.46 -9.52 19.10
N LEU A 239 -17.26 -9.32 18.04
CA LEU A 239 -18.73 -9.48 18.09
C LEU A 239 -19.14 -10.84 18.65
N ALA A 240 -18.51 -11.92 18.19
CA ALA A 240 -18.78 -13.28 18.63
C ALA A 240 -18.66 -13.43 20.16
N ALA A 241 -17.52 -13.00 20.71
CA ALA A 241 -17.24 -13.09 22.13
C ALA A 241 -18.24 -12.29 22.95
N PHE A 242 -18.61 -11.08 22.51
CA PHE A 242 -19.59 -10.26 23.22
C PHE A 242 -20.99 -10.85 23.15
N VAL A 243 -21.43 -11.34 22.00
CA VAL A 243 -22.75 -11.99 21.86
C VAL A 243 -22.85 -13.24 22.74
N GLU A 244 -21.76 -14.02 22.88
CA GLU A 244 -21.70 -15.18 23.78
C GLU A 244 -21.70 -14.78 25.26
N LEU A 245 -21.08 -13.65 25.61
CA LEU A 245 -20.99 -13.16 27.00
C LEU A 245 -22.21 -12.36 27.47
N THR A 246 -23.11 -11.96 26.56
CA THR A 246 -24.30 -11.17 26.87
C THR A 246 -25.59 -11.97 26.73
N GLU A 247 -26.43 -11.96 27.77
CA GLU A 247 -27.69 -12.73 27.79
C GLU A 247 -28.94 -11.86 27.50
N LYS A 248 -28.92 -10.61 27.97
CA LYS A 248 -30.09 -9.72 27.93
C LYS A 248 -30.16 -8.87 26.65
N PRO A 249 -29.15 -8.03 26.33
CA PRO A 249 -29.30 -7.04 25.26
C PRO A 249 -29.38 -7.70 23.90
N THR A 250 -30.20 -7.16 23.01
CA THR A 250 -30.03 -7.44 21.58
C THR A 250 -28.78 -6.70 21.10
N VAL A 251 -27.91 -7.38 20.36
CA VAL A 251 -26.71 -6.78 19.77
C VAL A 251 -27.00 -6.41 18.32
N ALA A 252 -26.79 -5.16 17.96
CA ALA A 252 -27.04 -4.62 16.63
C ALA A 252 -25.74 -4.21 15.94
N VAL A 253 -25.49 -4.74 14.75
CA VAL A 253 -24.38 -4.34 13.90
C VAL A 253 -24.90 -3.40 12.82
N VAL A 254 -24.36 -2.18 12.77
CA VAL A 254 -24.83 -1.11 11.90
C VAL A 254 -23.81 -0.86 10.79
N LYS A 255 -24.24 -0.98 9.54
CA LYS A 255 -23.51 -0.50 8.36
C LYS A 255 -24.07 0.85 7.95
N ARG A 256 -23.18 1.81 7.74
CA ARG A 256 -23.52 3.12 7.21
C ARG A 256 -23.82 3.08 5.70
N GLN A 257 -24.83 3.82 5.26
CA GLN A 257 -25.05 4.13 3.85
C GLN A 257 -23.85 4.93 3.27
N PRO A 258 -23.21 4.52 2.15
CA PRO A 258 -22.26 5.39 1.48
C PRO A 258 -22.97 6.67 0.99
N PRO A 259 -22.33 7.86 1.02
CA PRO A 259 -23.01 9.10 0.73
C PRO A 259 -23.52 9.11 -0.72
N LEU A 260 -24.85 9.04 -0.88
CA LEU A 260 -25.52 9.42 -2.12
C LEU A 260 -25.38 10.94 -2.28
N ARG A 261 -24.43 11.37 -3.10
CA ARG A 261 -24.48 12.69 -3.75
C ARG A 261 -23.81 12.66 -5.11
N ARG A 262 -24.60 12.35 -6.14
CA ARG A 262 -24.36 12.84 -7.51
C ARG A 262 -24.53 14.37 -7.47
N TRP A 263 -23.45 15.10 -7.70
CA TRP A 263 -23.51 16.51 -8.06
C TRP A 263 -22.65 16.72 -9.30
N GLN A 264 -23.31 17.03 -10.42
CA GLN A 264 -22.69 17.49 -11.64
C GLN A 264 -22.16 18.91 -11.41
N ALA A 265 -20.84 19.10 -11.49
CA ALA A 265 -20.22 20.38 -11.80
C ALA A 265 -18.76 20.19 -12.26
N GLY A 266 -18.48 20.54 -13.52
CA GLY A 266 -17.27 21.26 -13.94
C GLY A 266 -15.90 20.59 -13.88
N SER A 267 -15.50 19.98 -15.01
CA SER A 267 -14.14 19.88 -15.59
C SER A 267 -12.89 19.65 -14.70
N GLN A 268 -12.25 18.50 -14.98
CA GLN A 268 -10.81 18.15 -14.88
C GLN A 268 -10.11 18.02 -13.51
N ALA A 269 -10.57 18.65 -12.41
CA ALA A 269 -9.85 18.52 -11.13
C ALA A 269 -10.27 17.29 -10.27
N SER A 270 -11.34 16.58 -10.63
CA SER A 270 -11.96 15.55 -9.78
C SER A 270 -11.40 14.13 -9.93
N VAL A 271 -10.49 13.89 -10.88
CA VAL A 271 -9.90 12.54 -11.11
C VAL A 271 -9.00 12.11 -9.95
N TRP A 272 -8.43 13.07 -9.20
CA TRP A 272 -7.53 12.81 -8.06
C TRP A 272 -8.22 12.79 -6.69
N SER A 273 -9.48 13.22 -6.59
CA SER A 273 -10.16 13.41 -5.29
C SER A 273 -11.42 12.54 -5.16
N THR A 274 -11.24 11.23 -5.00
CA THR A 274 -12.23 10.39 -4.35
C THR A 274 -11.67 10.04 -2.98
N ARG A 275 -12.24 10.66 -1.94
CA ARG A 275 -11.85 10.44 -0.53
C ARG A 275 -11.93 8.95 -0.21
N LEU A 276 -10.96 8.42 0.52
CA LEU A 276 -10.94 7.01 0.92
C LEU A 276 -12.22 6.65 1.69
N SER A 277 -12.76 5.46 1.46
CA SER A 277 -13.78 4.94 2.35
C SER A 277 -13.15 4.70 3.74
N PRO A 278 -13.90 4.82 4.83
CA PRO A 278 -13.32 4.63 6.16
C PRO A 278 -12.81 3.21 6.43
N ALA A 279 -13.39 2.20 5.77
CA ALA A 279 -12.89 0.82 5.83
C ALA A 279 -11.53 0.70 5.12
N ASP A 280 -11.41 1.24 3.91
CA ASP A 280 -10.14 1.26 3.16
C ASP A 280 -9.07 2.05 3.92
N TYR A 281 -9.48 3.09 4.65
CA TYR A 281 -8.59 3.89 5.48
C TYR A 281 -8.05 3.10 6.67
N ALA A 282 -8.92 2.37 7.38
CA ALA A 282 -8.52 1.52 8.50
C ALA A 282 -7.58 0.39 8.04
N GLU A 283 -7.94 -0.29 6.94
CA GLU A 283 -7.13 -1.37 6.35
C GLU A 283 -5.75 -0.85 5.89
N LEU A 284 -5.72 0.29 5.20
CA LEU A 284 -4.47 0.96 4.80
C LEU A 284 -3.58 1.27 6.01
N ILE A 285 -4.15 1.86 7.06
CA ILE A 285 -3.40 2.22 8.27
C ILE A 285 -2.89 0.98 8.98
N GLN A 286 -3.74 -0.02 9.15
CA GLN A 286 -3.38 -1.26 9.84
C GLN A 286 -2.28 -1.99 9.06
N GLY A 287 -2.44 -2.14 7.74
CA GLY A 287 -1.45 -2.76 6.87
C GLY A 287 -0.10 -2.05 6.90
N LEU A 288 -0.09 -0.71 6.75
CA LEU A 288 1.14 0.07 6.82
C LEU A 288 1.76 0.09 8.23
N ARG A 289 0.96 0.14 9.30
CA ARG A 289 1.47 0.07 10.68
C ARG A 289 2.10 -1.28 10.98
N GLN A 290 1.44 -2.37 10.58
CA GLN A 290 1.92 -3.73 10.83
C GLN A 290 3.15 -4.04 9.99
N GLY A 291 3.14 -3.70 8.70
CA GLY A 291 4.29 -3.86 7.82
C GLY A 291 5.45 -2.91 8.10
N SER A 292 5.23 -1.85 8.88
CA SER A 292 6.30 -0.96 9.36
C SER A 292 6.96 -1.43 10.65
N LYS A 293 6.40 -2.43 11.35
CA LYS A 293 7.01 -2.99 12.56
C LYS A 293 8.16 -3.92 12.17
N LEU A 294 9.25 -3.82 12.92
CA LEU A 294 10.35 -4.77 12.81
C LEU A 294 9.88 -6.14 13.29
N GLY A 295 9.93 -7.14 12.40
CA GLY A 295 9.57 -8.53 12.69
C GLY A 295 10.58 -9.51 12.10
N SER A 296 10.53 -10.77 12.54
CA SER A 296 11.37 -11.87 12.03
C SER A 296 11.21 -12.07 10.52
N ASP A 297 9.96 -12.00 10.05
CA ASP A 297 9.62 -12.28 8.67
C ASP A 297 10.18 -11.20 7.74
N PHE A 298 10.15 -9.94 8.19
CA PHE A 298 10.77 -8.83 7.48
C PHE A 298 12.28 -9.02 7.32
N VAL A 299 12.98 -9.36 8.40
CA VAL A 299 14.45 -9.56 8.36
C VAL A 299 14.81 -10.76 7.49
N THR A 300 14.03 -11.85 7.58
CA THR A 300 14.26 -13.08 6.81
C THR A 300 14.06 -12.84 5.32
N MET A 301 12.93 -12.26 4.93
CA MET A 301 12.63 -11.94 3.53
C MET A 301 13.63 -10.92 2.95
N LEU A 302 13.99 -9.90 3.72
CA LEU A 302 14.98 -8.91 3.30
C LEU A 302 16.38 -9.54 3.12
N SER A 303 16.78 -10.46 4.00
CA SER A 303 18.06 -11.17 3.89
C SER A 303 18.10 -12.04 2.64
N LEU A 304 17.04 -12.83 2.39
CA LEU A 304 16.93 -13.64 1.18
C LEU A 304 16.92 -12.78 -0.09
N ALA A 305 16.14 -11.70 -0.10
CA ALA A 305 16.12 -10.75 -1.22
C ALA A 305 17.50 -10.11 -1.46
N THR A 306 18.24 -9.79 -0.39
CA THR A 306 19.60 -9.24 -0.48
C THR A 306 20.58 -10.24 -1.09
N VAL A 307 20.48 -11.53 -0.74
CA VAL A 307 21.30 -12.59 -1.35
C VAL A 307 21.01 -12.68 -2.85
N VAL A 308 19.73 -12.79 -3.23
CA VAL A 308 19.33 -12.89 -4.64
C VAL A 308 19.73 -11.63 -5.42
N ALA A 309 19.57 -10.44 -4.83
CA ALA A 309 19.98 -9.18 -5.43
C ALA A 309 21.49 -9.12 -5.66
N SER A 310 22.27 -9.48 -4.65
CA SER A 310 23.74 -9.45 -4.71
C SER A 310 24.27 -10.45 -5.76
N LEU A 311 23.73 -11.66 -5.79
CA LEU A 311 24.08 -12.66 -6.80
C LEU A 311 23.65 -12.22 -8.21
N GLY A 312 22.45 -11.64 -8.36
CA GLY A 312 21.98 -11.11 -9.64
C GLY A 312 22.86 -9.98 -10.17
N LEU A 313 23.32 -9.10 -9.27
CA LEU A 313 24.27 -8.03 -9.59
C LEU A 313 25.63 -8.59 -10.02
N LEU A 314 26.17 -9.57 -9.29
CA LEU A 314 27.45 -10.23 -9.62
C LEU A 314 27.38 -11.07 -10.90
N GLN A 315 26.20 -11.60 -11.24
CA GLN A 315 25.97 -12.32 -12.50
C GLN A 315 25.60 -11.40 -13.68
N ASP A 316 25.57 -10.08 -13.46
CA ASP A 316 25.13 -9.10 -14.46
C ASP A 316 23.72 -9.36 -15.03
N SER A 317 22.83 -9.96 -14.22
CA SER A 317 21.50 -10.40 -14.64
C SER A 317 20.40 -9.44 -14.18
N ALA A 318 20.01 -8.53 -15.08
CA ALA A 318 18.91 -7.59 -14.82
C ALA A 318 17.61 -8.28 -14.41
N ALA A 319 17.30 -9.45 -14.98
CA ALA A 319 16.08 -10.21 -14.65
C ALA A 319 16.07 -10.72 -13.20
N VAL A 320 17.20 -11.26 -12.71
CA VAL A 320 17.33 -11.71 -11.31
C VAL A 320 17.30 -10.52 -10.36
N VAL A 321 17.95 -9.42 -10.74
CA VAL A 321 17.92 -8.16 -9.98
C VAL A 321 16.49 -7.64 -9.85
N ILE A 322 15.68 -7.64 -10.91
CA ILE A 322 14.26 -7.26 -10.86
C ILE A 322 13.47 -8.25 -9.98
N GLY A 323 13.69 -9.55 -10.13
CA GLY A 323 13.04 -10.57 -9.29
C GLY A 323 13.29 -10.37 -7.80
N SER A 324 14.51 -9.98 -7.42
CA SER A 324 14.85 -9.68 -6.02
C SER A 324 14.08 -8.50 -5.42
N MET A 325 13.70 -7.51 -6.24
CA MET A 325 12.92 -6.35 -5.79
C MET A 325 11.49 -6.73 -5.40
N LEU A 326 10.91 -7.74 -6.05
CA LEU A 326 9.56 -8.24 -5.74
C LEU A 326 9.50 -8.98 -4.39
N LEU A 327 10.64 -9.52 -3.93
CA LEU A 327 10.74 -10.24 -2.67
C LEU A 327 10.89 -9.30 -1.46
N ALA A 328 11.50 -8.13 -1.67
CA ALA A 328 11.95 -7.27 -0.59
C ALA A 328 10.80 -6.47 0.06
N PRO A 329 10.57 -6.60 1.38
CA PRO A 329 9.48 -5.90 2.07
C PRO A 329 9.83 -4.44 2.44
N LEU A 330 10.90 -3.85 1.90
CA LEU A 330 11.44 -2.55 2.32
C LEU A 330 10.55 -1.35 1.94
N MET A 331 9.71 -1.51 0.91
CA MET A 331 8.82 -0.43 0.46
C MET A 331 7.79 -0.05 1.53
N THR A 332 7.21 -1.04 2.22
CA THR A 332 6.15 -0.85 3.21
C THR A 332 6.55 0.09 4.35
N PRO A 333 7.68 -0.11 5.06
CA PRO A 333 8.12 0.82 6.11
C PRO A 333 8.47 2.22 5.56
N MET A 334 8.93 2.34 4.31
CA MET A 334 9.20 3.65 3.70
C MET A 334 7.92 4.43 3.40
N ILE A 335 6.91 3.77 2.83
CA ILE A 335 5.57 4.37 2.66
C ILE A 335 4.93 4.66 4.02
N GLY A 336 5.18 3.81 5.02
CA GLY A 336 4.78 4.03 6.42
C GLY A 336 5.37 5.33 7.03
N CYS A 337 6.61 5.69 6.68
CA CYS A 337 7.19 7.00 7.04
C CYS A 337 6.41 8.14 6.38
N GLY A 338 6.00 8.00 5.12
CA GLY A 338 5.14 8.96 4.44
C GLY A 338 3.76 9.09 5.09
N LEU A 339 3.14 7.98 5.49
CA LEU A 339 1.88 7.97 6.24
C LEU A 339 2.02 8.68 7.59
N ALA A 340 3.13 8.46 8.29
CA ALA A 340 3.45 9.15 9.55
C ALA A 340 3.55 10.67 9.35
N LEU A 341 4.11 11.14 8.24
CA LEU A 341 4.14 12.56 7.89
C LEU A 341 2.74 13.12 7.58
N ALA A 342 1.93 12.37 6.82
CA ALA A 342 0.57 12.78 6.50
C ALA A 342 -0.33 12.90 7.76
N GLN A 343 -0.17 11.98 8.71
CA GLN A 343 -0.92 11.95 9.97
C GLN A 343 -0.29 12.79 11.09
N ALA A 344 0.91 13.35 10.89
CA ALA A 344 1.72 13.94 11.96
C ALA A 344 1.95 12.99 13.17
N ASN A 345 2.06 11.68 12.88
CA ASN A 345 2.23 10.63 13.89
C ASN A 345 3.72 10.28 14.08
N SER A 346 4.35 10.93 15.05
CA SER A 346 5.79 10.75 15.32
C SER A 346 6.16 9.33 15.80
N LYS A 347 5.27 8.64 16.52
CA LYS A 347 5.50 7.26 17.00
C LYS A 347 5.57 6.27 15.84
N LEU A 348 4.66 6.40 14.87
CA LEU A 348 4.71 5.61 13.63
C LEU A 348 5.96 5.93 12.83
N GLY A 349 6.29 7.22 12.68
CA GLY A 349 7.49 7.65 11.95
C GLY A 349 8.78 7.07 12.54
N TYR A 350 8.93 7.09 13.87
CA TYR A 350 10.08 6.49 14.54
C TYR A 350 10.15 4.96 14.34
N THR A 351 9.01 4.27 14.46
CA THR A 351 8.94 2.81 14.28
C THR A 351 9.33 2.42 12.86
N ALA A 352 8.73 3.09 11.87
CA ALA A 352 8.99 2.84 10.46
C ALA A 352 10.46 3.16 10.09
N LEU A 353 10.99 4.31 10.56
CA LEU A 353 12.39 4.69 10.33
C LEU A 353 13.37 3.70 10.97
N LYS A 354 13.07 3.21 12.18
CA LYS A 354 13.88 2.17 12.84
C LYS A 354 13.92 0.89 12.00
N THR A 355 12.78 0.46 11.45
CA THR A 355 12.71 -0.71 10.57
C THR A 355 13.53 -0.51 9.29
N VAL A 356 13.44 0.67 8.65
CA VAL A 356 14.29 1.01 7.49
C VAL A 356 15.77 0.99 7.86
N ALA A 357 16.16 1.58 8.99
CA ALA A 357 17.55 1.64 9.42
C ALA A 357 18.14 0.24 9.69
N VAL A 358 17.38 -0.65 10.36
CA VAL A 358 17.78 -2.04 10.56
C VAL A 358 17.89 -2.77 9.22
N GLY A 359 16.93 -2.55 8.32
CA GLY A 359 16.98 -3.13 6.98
C GLY A 359 18.21 -2.69 6.18
N LEU A 360 18.54 -1.39 6.21
CA LEU A 360 19.72 -0.82 5.57
C LEU A 360 21.02 -1.46 6.08
N VAL A 361 21.18 -1.56 7.40
CA VAL A 361 22.37 -2.18 8.00
C VAL A 361 22.46 -3.65 7.62
N CYS A 362 21.35 -4.38 7.70
CA CYS A 362 21.28 -5.79 7.33
C CYS A 362 21.68 -6.02 5.85
N THR A 363 21.10 -5.23 4.94
CA THR A 363 21.39 -5.33 3.51
C THR A 363 22.84 -4.98 3.21
N LEU A 364 23.39 -3.91 3.78
CA LEU A 364 24.79 -3.50 3.58
C LEU A 364 25.79 -4.52 4.09
N VAL A 365 25.59 -5.05 5.30
CA VAL A 365 26.48 -6.04 5.89
C VAL A 365 26.46 -7.32 5.05
N LEU A 366 25.28 -7.79 4.66
CA LEU A 366 25.15 -9.04 3.92
C LEU A 366 25.70 -8.93 2.49
N SER A 367 25.42 -7.83 1.77
CA SER A 367 25.97 -7.62 0.43
C SER A 367 27.48 -7.40 0.43
N TYR A 368 28.01 -6.71 1.45
CA TYR A 368 29.46 -6.60 1.66
C TYR A 368 30.11 -7.96 1.88
N LEU A 369 29.54 -8.80 2.76
CA LEU A 369 30.06 -10.15 2.99
C LEU A 369 30.05 -10.99 1.70
N ILE A 370 28.97 -10.94 0.92
CA ILE A 370 28.88 -11.64 -0.36
C ILE A 370 29.95 -11.14 -1.34
N GLY A 371 30.18 -9.83 -1.41
CA GLY A 371 31.25 -9.26 -2.22
C GLY A 371 32.65 -9.70 -1.78
N VAL A 372 32.90 -9.80 -0.47
CA VAL A 372 34.18 -10.32 0.06
C VAL A 372 34.38 -11.80 -0.28
N PHE A 373 33.31 -12.61 -0.21
CA PHE A 373 33.37 -14.05 -0.56
C PHE A 373 33.38 -14.32 -2.07
N THR A 374 33.07 -13.33 -2.89
CA THR A 374 33.05 -13.44 -4.36
C THR A 374 34.03 -12.42 -4.94
N PRO A 375 35.36 -12.67 -4.92
CA PRO A 375 36.33 -11.72 -5.43
C PRO A 375 36.14 -11.52 -6.94
N GLY A 376 35.99 -10.29 -7.38
CA GLY A 376 36.00 -9.89 -8.79
C GLY A 376 36.98 -8.74 -8.99
N GLU A 377 37.68 -8.72 -10.14
CA GLU A 377 38.61 -7.63 -10.47
C GLU A 377 37.89 -6.37 -10.98
N GLU A 378 36.70 -6.54 -11.57
CA GLU A 378 35.92 -5.45 -12.16
C GLU A 378 34.45 -5.47 -11.70
N LEU A 379 33.83 -4.30 -11.61
CA LEU A 379 32.40 -4.17 -11.35
C LEU A 379 31.59 -4.59 -12.59
N THR A 380 30.51 -5.33 -12.37
CA THR A 380 29.57 -5.67 -13.43
C THR A 380 28.82 -4.43 -13.94
N SER A 381 28.29 -4.50 -15.16
CA SER A 381 27.56 -3.38 -15.76
C SER A 381 26.34 -2.99 -14.91
N GLN A 382 25.65 -3.97 -14.31
CA GLN A 382 24.52 -3.72 -13.40
C GLN A 382 24.93 -3.00 -12.10
N ILE A 383 26.12 -3.28 -11.55
CA ILE A 383 26.62 -2.61 -10.33
C ILE A 383 27.05 -1.17 -10.66
N TYR A 384 27.76 -1.00 -11.78
CA TYR A 384 28.27 0.29 -12.24
C TYR A 384 27.14 1.26 -12.60
N ALA A 385 26.08 0.76 -13.26
CA ALA A 385 24.91 1.55 -13.62
C ALA A 385 24.18 2.17 -12.40
N ARG A 386 24.37 1.62 -11.19
CA ARG A 386 23.77 2.17 -9.96
C ARG A 386 24.65 3.20 -9.26
N GLY A 387 25.95 3.26 -9.57
CA GLY A 387 26.84 4.31 -9.09
C GLY A 387 26.80 5.60 -9.93
N GLN A 388 26.05 5.62 -11.02
CA GLN A 388 25.83 6.81 -11.84
C GLN A 388 24.37 7.28 -11.78
N PRO A 389 23.90 7.74 -10.61
CA PRO A 389 22.52 8.21 -10.47
C PRO A 389 22.25 9.45 -11.33
N THR A 390 21.04 9.52 -11.86
CA THR A 390 20.56 10.60 -12.71
C THR A 390 19.38 11.34 -12.07
N ILE A 391 19.07 12.54 -12.56
CA ILE A 391 17.87 13.25 -12.14
C ILE A 391 16.58 12.51 -12.55
N LEU A 392 16.65 11.66 -13.58
CA LEU A 392 15.50 10.86 -14.03
C LEU A 392 15.11 9.82 -12.97
N ASP A 393 16.08 9.24 -12.27
CA ASP A 393 15.83 8.30 -11.17
C ASP A 393 15.00 8.95 -10.06
N LEU A 394 15.26 10.23 -9.77
CA LEU A 394 14.47 11.00 -8.79
C LEU A 394 13.01 11.16 -9.24
N PHE A 395 12.77 11.53 -10.50
CA PHE A 395 11.41 11.66 -11.03
C PHE A 395 10.66 10.33 -11.05
N ILE A 396 11.35 9.24 -11.41
CA ILE A 396 10.80 7.89 -11.37
C ILE A 396 10.45 7.50 -9.93
N ALA A 397 11.32 7.79 -8.96
CA ALA A 397 11.06 7.51 -7.55
C ALA A 397 9.84 8.27 -7.02
N VAL A 398 9.70 9.57 -7.34
CA VAL A 398 8.54 10.38 -6.96
C VAL A 398 7.24 9.84 -7.58
N ALA A 399 7.25 9.60 -8.91
CA ALA A 399 6.07 9.10 -9.61
C ALA A 399 5.65 7.72 -9.10
N SER A 400 6.61 6.83 -8.88
CA SER A 400 6.36 5.48 -8.38
C SER A 400 5.87 5.49 -6.94
N ALA A 401 6.44 6.32 -6.07
CA ALA A 401 5.95 6.47 -4.70
C ALA A 401 4.52 7.00 -4.65
N ALA A 402 4.19 7.97 -5.51
CA ALA A 402 2.85 8.49 -5.64
C ALA A 402 1.88 7.40 -6.14
N ALA A 403 2.26 6.63 -7.16
CA ALA A 403 1.49 5.51 -7.66
C ALA A 403 1.28 4.41 -6.61
N ALA A 404 2.32 4.04 -5.86
CA ALA A 404 2.27 3.01 -4.83
C ALA A 404 1.37 3.43 -3.68
N SER A 405 1.52 4.66 -3.21
CA SER A 405 0.70 5.20 -2.12
C SER A 405 -0.76 5.33 -2.52
N TYR A 406 -1.03 5.70 -3.78
CA TYR A 406 -2.38 5.74 -4.33
C TYR A 406 -3.00 4.35 -4.50
N ALA A 407 -2.22 3.37 -4.99
CA ALA A 407 -2.65 1.99 -5.17
C ALA A 407 -2.91 1.29 -3.82
N LEU A 408 -2.04 1.47 -2.84
CA LEU A 408 -2.23 0.95 -1.47
C LEU A 408 -3.47 1.54 -0.81
N ALA A 409 -3.80 2.80 -1.11
CA ALA A 409 -4.99 3.44 -0.58
C ALA A 409 -6.30 2.93 -1.24
N ARG A 410 -6.23 2.04 -2.24
CA ARG A 410 -7.41 1.48 -2.93
C ARG A 410 -7.34 -0.05 -3.03
N PRO A 411 -8.18 -0.79 -2.30
CA PRO A 411 -8.17 -2.26 -2.31
C PRO A 411 -8.27 -2.87 -3.73
N ASN A 412 -9.03 -2.23 -4.62
CA ASN A 412 -9.23 -2.68 -6.00
C ASN A 412 -7.99 -2.55 -6.90
N LEU A 413 -6.95 -1.84 -6.47
CA LEU A 413 -5.72 -1.59 -7.24
C LEU A 413 -4.48 -2.29 -6.65
N VAL A 414 -4.64 -3.03 -5.54
CA VAL A 414 -3.53 -3.69 -4.83
C VAL A 414 -2.81 -4.70 -5.74
N GLY A 415 -3.52 -5.38 -6.64
CA GLY A 415 -2.93 -6.27 -7.65
C GLY A 415 -2.01 -5.58 -8.67
N SER A 416 -2.08 -4.24 -8.79
CA SER A 416 -1.26 -3.43 -9.70
C SER A 416 0.04 -2.93 -9.05
N ILE A 417 0.23 -3.15 -7.74
CA ILE A 417 1.39 -2.67 -6.97
C ILE A 417 2.70 -3.32 -7.44
N ALA A 418 2.66 -4.54 -7.99
CA ALA A 418 3.85 -5.24 -8.47
C ALA A 418 4.65 -4.41 -9.50
N GLY A 419 3.97 -3.71 -10.42
CA GLY A 419 4.63 -2.82 -11.40
C GLY A 419 5.29 -1.60 -10.77
N VAL A 420 4.73 -1.10 -9.67
CA VAL A 420 5.25 0.07 -8.95
C VAL A 420 6.40 -0.29 -8.00
N ALA A 421 6.35 -1.51 -7.44
CA ALA A 421 7.44 -2.09 -6.66
C ALA A 421 8.73 -2.27 -7.47
N ILE A 422 8.60 -2.62 -8.76
CA ILE A 422 9.73 -2.75 -9.69
C ILE A 422 10.44 -1.40 -9.93
N ALA A 423 9.70 -0.29 -9.96
CA ALA A 423 10.25 1.01 -10.34
C ALA A 423 11.03 1.73 -9.23
N THR A 424 10.91 1.30 -7.96
CA THR A 424 11.59 1.91 -6.80
C THR A 424 12.72 1.04 -6.27
N ALA A 425 13.57 0.54 -7.18
CA ALA A 425 14.71 -0.32 -6.91
C ALA A 425 15.63 0.15 -5.76
N LEU A 426 15.32 -0.18 -4.51
CA LEU A 426 16.06 0.30 -3.32
C LEU A 426 17.05 -0.73 -2.77
N VAL A 427 16.72 -2.03 -2.84
CA VAL A 427 17.64 -3.10 -2.39
C VAL A 427 18.86 -3.20 -3.30
N PRO A 428 18.75 -3.16 -4.64
CA PRO A 428 19.93 -3.29 -5.50
C PRO A 428 20.95 -2.14 -5.37
N PRO A 429 20.56 -0.86 -5.22
CA PRO A 429 21.52 0.19 -4.85
C PRO A 429 22.24 -0.09 -3.52
N LEU A 430 21.53 -0.52 -2.46
CA LEU A 430 22.20 -0.89 -1.20
C LEU A 430 23.14 -2.09 -1.37
N CYS A 431 22.79 -3.06 -2.21
CA CYS A 431 23.67 -4.18 -2.53
C CYS A 431 24.90 -3.72 -3.32
N SER A 432 24.72 -2.82 -4.29
CA SER A 432 25.79 -2.19 -5.06
C SER A 432 26.76 -1.43 -4.14
N VAL A 433 26.26 -0.68 -3.14
CA VAL A 433 27.10 -0.05 -2.12
C VAL A 433 27.98 -1.07 -1.40
N GLY A 434 27.39 -2.15 -0.86
CA GLY A 434 28.16 -3.15 -0.11
C GLY A 434 29.20 -3.88 -0.97
N ILE A 435 28.84 -4.26 -2.20
CA ILE A 435 29.76 -4.94 -3.13
C ILE A 435 30.87 -3.98 -3.60
N SER A 436 30.54 -2.74 -3.94
CA SER A 436 31.55 -1.74 -4.34
C SER A 436 32.53 -1.41 -3.21
N ILE A 437 32.06 -1.36 -1.96
CA ILE A 437 32.96 -1.26 -0.79
C ILE A 437 33.87 -2.49 -0.68
N ALA A 438 33.33 -3.70 -0.91
CA ALA A 438 34.15 -4.92 -0.90
C ALA A 438 35.24 -4.89 -1.99
N TYR A 439 34.94 -4.31 -3.15
CA TYR A 439 35.90 -4.19 -4.27
C TYR A 439 36.76 -2.91 -4.21
N SER A 440 36.67 -2.13 -3.13
CA SER A 440 37.40 -0.86 -2.95
C SER A 440 37.08 0.24 -3.99
N ASP A 441 35.96 0.14 -4.71
CA ASP A 441 35.47 1.20 -5.58
C ASP A 441 34.53 2.14 -4.80
N PHE A 442 35.14 3.08 -4.08
CA PHE A 442 34.41 4.07 -3.28
C PHE A 442 33.63 5.07 -4.13
N GLY A 443 34.03 5.29 -5.40
CA GLY A 443 33.33 6.20 -6.30
C GLY A 443 31.95 5.66 -6.66
N ASN A 444 31.88 4.40 -7.10
CA ASN A 444 30.62 3.73 -7.39
C ASN A 444 29.77 3.56 -6.12
N ALA A 445 30.40 3.21 -4.99
CA ALA A 445 29.69 3.09 -3.71
C ALA A 445 29.03 4.41 -3.28
N GLN A 446 29.72 5.55 -3.43
CA GLN A 446 29.15 6.85 -3.11
C GLN A 446 27.96 7.19 -4.01
N GLY A 447 28.07 6.93 -5.32
CA GLY A 447 26.98 7.17 -6.26
C GLY A 447 25.75 6.29 -5.97
N ALA A 448 25.95 5.02 -5.66
CA ALA A 448 24.86 4.10 -5.32
C ALA A 448 24.21 4.45 -3.97
N ALA A 449 24.99 4.92 -2.99
CA ALA A 449 24.48 5.43 -1.74
C ALA A 449 23.66 6.72 -1.95
N LEU A 450 24.11 7.59 -2.85
CA LEU A 450 23.40 8.81 -3.24
C LEU A 450 22.04 8.48 -3.88
N LEU A 451 22.02 7.53 -4.81
CA LEU A 451 20.80 7.02 -5.46
C LEU A 451 19.79 6.50 -4.42
N PHE A 452 20.26 5.69 -3.48
CA PHE A 452 19.42 5.18 -2.39
C PHE A 452 18.86 6.32 -1.54
N ALA A 453 19.71 7.25 -1.11
CA ALA A 453 19.31 8.36 -0.25
C ALA A 453 18.27 9.26 -0.93
N THR A 454 18.46 9.62 -2.20
CA THR A 454 17.47 10.42 -2.94
C THR A 454 16.16 9.69 -3.10
N ASN A 455 16.20 8.41 -3.46
CA ASN A 455 14.98 7.62 -3.62
C ASN A 455 14.25 7.49 -2.29
N PHE A 456 14.96 7.31 -1.18
CA PHE A 456 14.37 7.27 0.16
C PHE A 456 13.63 8.57 0.49
N PHE A 457 14.28 9.73 0.39
CA PHE A 457 13.64 11.01 0.70
C PHE A 457 12.48 11.32 -0.24
N ALA A 458 12.64 11.03 -1.54
CA ALA A 458 11.60 11.20 -2.54
C ALA A 458 10.37 10.34 -2.23
N ILE A 459 10.57 9.07 -1.90
CA ILE A 459 9.47 8.15 -1.58
C ILE A 459 8.70 8.63 -0.35
N VAL A 460 9.40 9.00 0.72
CA VAL A 460 8.76 9.46 1.96
C VAL A 460 7.95 10.74 1.74
N LEU A 461 8.49 11.73 1.02
CA LEU A 461 7.78 12.98 0.73
C LEU A 461 6.63 12.77 -0.24
N ALA A 462 6.83 12.03 -1.33
CA ALA A 462 5.81 11.77 -2.33
C ALA A 462 4.66 10.95 -1.74
N ALA A 463 4.95 9.92 -0.95
CA ALA A 463 3.93 9.15 -0.24
C ALA A 463 3.13 10.03 0.74
N GLY A 464 3.82 10.84 1.55
CA GLY A 464 3.17 11.78 2.46
C GLY A 464 2.29 12.81 1.75
N LEU A 465 2.75 13.34 0.61
CA LEU A 465 1.98 14.26 -0.22
C LEU A 465 0.76 13.57 -0.83
N THR A 466 0.92 12.38 -1.40
CA THR A 466 -0.18 11.60 -1.98
C THR A 466 -1.24 11.28 -0.95
N PHE A 467 -0.86 10.79 0.23
CA PHE A 467 -1.82 10.55 1.31
C PHE A 467 -2.56 11.83 1.72
N ARG A 468 -1.85 12.96 1.82
CA ARG A 468 -2.46 14.26 2.11
C ARG A 468 -3.45 14.71 1.03
N LEU A 469 -3.12 14.51 -0.26
CA LEU A 469 -4.00 14.81 -1.39
C LEU A 469 -5.26 13.95 -1.41
N ILE A 470 -5.13 12.69 -0.98
CA ILE A 470 -6.26 11.75 -0.85
C ILE A 470 -7.15 12.10 0.36
N GLY A 471 -6.71 12.99 1.24
CA GLY A 471 -7.46 13.49 2.40
C GLY A 471 -7.06 12.85 3.72
N ILE A 472 -6.00 12.03 3.73
CA ILE A 472 -5.40 11.50 4.96
C ILE A 472 -4.64 12.63 5.63
N SER A 473 -5.26 13.21 6.65
CA SER A 473 -4.64 14.23 7.48
C SER A 473 -5.13 14.10 8.91
N SER A 474 -4.26 14.41 9.87
CA SER A 474 -4.72 14.62 11.24
C SER A 474 -5.41 15.98 11.34
N ARG A 475 -6.75 15.96 11.36
CA ARG A 475 -7.59 17.18 11.50
C ARG A 475 -7.32 17.90 12.84
N GLN A 476 -6.66 17.24 13.80
CA GLN A 476 -6.36 17.74 15.14
C GLN A 476 -4.85 17.69 15.50
N ALA A 477 -3.94 17.73 14.52
CA ALA A 477 -2.51 17.82 14.84
C ALA A 477 -2.22 19.12 15.63
N GLY A 478 -1.71 18.98 16.86
CA GLY A 478 -1.33 20.11 17.70
C GLY A 478 -0.21 20.95 17.07
N ALA A 479 -0.02 22.19 17.52
CA ALA A 479 0.99 23.09 16.95
C ALA A 479 2.40 22.47 16.92
N ARG A 480 2.75 21.70 17.97
CA ARG A 480 4.02 20.95 18.07
C ARG A 480 4.16 19.85 17.03
N GLN A 481 3.08 19.13 16.71
CA GLN A 481 3.07 18.06 15.70
C GLN A 481 3.11 18.65 14.29
N LYS A 482 2.35 19.72 14.02
CA LYS A 482 2.42 20.47 12.75
C LYS A 482 3.81 21.07 12.52
N PHE A 483 4.46 21.59 13.57
CA PHE A 483 5.82 22.10 13.50
C PHE A 483 6.85 21.00 13.25
N TRP A 484 6.68 19.81 13.85
CA TRP A 484 7.52 18.64 13.55
C TRP A 484 7.41 18.21 12.08
N VAL A 485 6.19 18.10 11.53
CA VAL A 485 5.98 17.79 10.11
C VAL A 485 6.62 18.86 9.23
N PHE A 486 6.40 20.15 9.53
CA PHE A 486 7.02 21.25 8.79
C PHE A 486 8.55 21.14 8.80
N ARG A 487 9.17 20.89 9.97
CA ARG A 487 10.61 20.69 10.07
C ARG A 487 11.10 19.51 9.23
N ILE A 488 10.43 18.35 9.26
CA ILE A 488 10.85 17.20 8.45
C ILE A 488 10.70 17.49 6.97
N VAL A 489 9.58 18.07 6.53
CA VAL A 489 9.37 18.41 5.12
C VAL A 489 10.43 19.40 4.64
N VAL A 490 10.77 20.41 5.44
CA VAL A 490 11.84 21.36 5.13
C VAL A 490 13.20 20.66 5.09
N ILE A 491 13.54 19.83 6.08
CA ILE A 491 14.81 19.09 6.12
C ILE A 491 14.95 18.17 4.92
N PHE A 492 13.90 17.39 4.59
CA PHE A 492 13.92 16.47 3.46
C PHE A 492 13.92 17.23 2.14
N GLY A 493 13.21 18.36 2.03
CA GLY A 493 13.27 19.24 0.87
C GLY A 493 14.65 19.83 0.64
N ILE A 494 15.29 20.32 1.71
CA ILE A 494 16.69 20.78 1.66
C ILE A 494 17.63 19.63 1.31
N ALA A 495 17.43 18.43 1.86
CA ALA A 495 18.24 17.26 1.55
C ALA A 495 18.11 16.88 0.06
N ILE A 496 16.91 16.88 -0.51
CA ILE A 496 16.70 16.62 -1.94
C ILE A 496 17.38 17.68 -2.81
N ILE A 497 17.32 18.96 -2.43
CA ILE A 497 18.00 20.04 -3.17
C ILE A 497 19.53 19.90 -3.04
N ALA A 498 20.02 19.67 -1.82
CA ALA A 498 21.44 19.53 -1.51
C ALA A 498 22.06 18.29 -2.16
N ILE A 499 21.29 17.21 -2.32
CA ILE A 499 21.70 15.98 -3.01
C ILE A 499 21.46 16.07 -4.53
N GLY A 500 20.43 16.80 -4.97
CA GLY A 500 20.15 17.04 -6.38
C GLY A 500 21.27 17.81 -7.09
N PHE A 501 21.98 18.70 -6.37
CA PHE A 501 23.12 19.43 -6.91
C PHE A 501 24.32 18.53 -7.30
N PRO A 502 24.84 17.63 -6.43
CA PRO A 502 25.87 16.68 -6.83
C PRO A 502 25.38 15.67 -7.87
N LEU A 503 24.10 15.31 -7.88
CA LEU A 503 23.53 14.49 -8.96
C LEU A 503 23.56 15.20 -10.32
N GLN A 504 23.22 16.48 -10.36
CA GLN A 504 23.30 17.29 -11.58
C GLN A 504 24.75 17.44 -12.05
N LYS A 505 25.69 17.61 -11.12
CA LYS A 505 27.11 17.69 -11.42
C LYS A 505 27.65 16.35 -11.96
N ALA A 506 27.30 15.24 -11.31
CA ALA A 506 27.65 13.89 -11.75
C ALA A 506 27.04 13.59 -13.14
N MET A 507 25.78 13.97 -13.38
CA MET A 507 25.14 13.83 -14.68
C MET A 507 25.81 14.70 -15.76
N GLN A 508 26.24 15.92 -15.42
CA GLN A 508 27.00 16.78 -16.35
C GLN A 508 28.37 16.19 -16.66
N GLU A 509 29.08 15.67 -15.66
CA GLU A 509 30.36 14.98 -15.84
C GLU A 509 30.19 13.72 -16.69
N SER A 510 29.16 12.90 -16.43
CA SER A 510 28.81 11.74 -17.25
C SER A 510 28.40 12.13 -18.67
N LEU A 511 27.67 13.23 -18.90
CA LEU A 511 27.32 13.70 -20.26
C LEU A 511 28.51 14.25 -21.03
N VAL A 512 29.46 14.88 -20.34
CA VAL A 512 30.74 15.34 -20.91
C VAL A 512 31.63 14.15 -21.27
N GLN A 513 31.59 13.07 -20.48
CA GLN A 513 32.29 11.81 -20.74
C GLN A 513 31.57 10.86 -21.71
N ALA A 514 30.23 10.93 -21.81
CA ALA A 514 29.39 10.07 -22.66
C ALA A 514 29.22 10.56 -24.11
N LYS A 515 30.02 11.54 -24.56
CA LYS A 515 30.32 11.59 -26.00
C LYS A 515 30.91 10.22 -26.35
N PRO A 516 30.38 9.48 -27.34
CA PRO A 516 30.94 8.20 -27.72
C PRO A 516 32.40 8.43 -28.14
N GLN A 517 33.34 8.17 -27.23
CA GLN A 517 34.75 8.19 -27.55
C GLN A 517 35.06 6.85 -28.20
N PRO A 518 35.61 6.84 -29.42
CA PRO A 518 36.03 5.60 -30.04
C PRO A 518 37.06 4.89 -29.13
N ARG A 519 37.12 3.55 -29.17
CA ARG A 519 38.08 2.75 -28.38
C ARG A 519 39.55 3.20 -28.57
N GLY A 520 39.82 3.89 -29.67
CA GLY A 520 40.94 4.81 -29.81
C GLY A 520 40.63 5.88 -30.87
N TYR A 521 41.28 7.03 -30.80
CA TYR A 521 41.20 8.02 -31.88
C TYR A 521 41.98 7.51 -33.09
N PRO A 522 41.44 7.61 -34.32
CA PRO A 522 42.18 7.25 -35.51
C PRO A 522 43.42 8.14 -35.62
N LEU A 523 44.54 7.57 -36.08
CA LEU A 523 45.74 8.35 -36.38
C LEU A 523 45.46 9.33 -37.52
N ALA A 524 46.21 10.42 -37.57
CA ALA A 524 46.14 11.37 -38.67
C ALA A 524 46.35 10.65 -40.01
N LYS A 525 45.60 11.06 -41.04
CA LYS A 525 45.64 10.38 -42.35
C LYS A 525 47.05 10.33 -42.94
N SER A 526 47.84 11.40 -42.77
CA SER A 526 49.26 11.44 -43.16
C SER A 526 50.11 10.36 -42.49
N VAL A 527 49.86 10.08 -41.20
CA VAL A 527 50.56 9.04 -40.44
C VAL A 527 50.13 7.66 -40.93
N MET A 528 48.83 7.45 -41.15
CA MET A 528 48.30 6.19 -41.68
C MET A 528 48.83 5.89 -43.09
N ASP A 529 48.82 6.88 -43.98
CA ASP A 529 49.32 6.76 -45.35
C ASP A 529 50.83 6.39 -45.34
N ALA A 530 51.63 7.01 -44.46
CA ALA A 530 53.05 6.70 -44.30
C ALA A 530 53.31 5.29 -43.71
N VAL A 531 52.49 4.86 -42.75
CA VAL A 531 52.56 3.51 -42.17
C VAL A 531 52.18 2.47 -43.22
N GLU A 532 51.11 2.70 -43.99
CA GLU A 532 50.67 1.79 -45.06
C GLU A 532 51.70 1.72 -46.20
N GLU A 533 52.31 2.84 -46.60
CA GLU A 533 53.39 2.85 -47.59
C GLU A 533 54.61 2.04 -47.11
N ARG A 534 54.97 2.17 -45.83
CA ARG A 534 56.08 1.42 -45.23
C ARG A 534 55.80 -0.07 -45.11
N LEU A 535 54.55 -0.45 -44.86
CA LEU A 535 54.10 -1.84 -44.81
C LEU A 535 54.00 -2.44 -46.22
N ALA A 536 53.55 -1.67 -47.22
CA ALA A 536 53.52 -2.12 -48.62
C ALA A 536 54.91 -2.46 -49.18
N ALA A 537 55.95 -1.78 -48.69
CA ALA A 537 57.35 -2.11 -49.01
C ALA A 537 57.86 -3.40 -48.34
N ASN A 538 57.14 -3.96 -47.36
CA ASN A 538 57.54 -5.12 -46.57
C ASN A 538 56.40 -6.14 -46.46
N PRO A 539 56.23 -7.05 -47.44
CA PRO A 539 55.06 -7.94 -47.55
C PRO A 539 54.91 -9.00 -46.43
N GLY A 540 55.79 -9.01 -45.43
CA GLY A 540 55.73 -9.88 -44.25
C GLY A 540 54.97 -9.31 -43.04
N TYR A 541 54.44 -8.08 -43.15
CA TYR A 541 53.68 -7.39 -42.11
C TYR A 541 52.37 -6.84 -42.67
N GLU A 542 51.26 -7.07 -41.96
CA GLU A 542 49.95 -6.54 -42.34
C GLU A 542 49.35 -5.74 -41.19
N LEU A 543 48.75 -4.58 -41.48
CA LEU A 543 48.13 -3.76 -40.46
C LEU A 543 46.76 -4.33 -40.06
N ILE A 544 46.61 -4.70 -38.79
CA ILE A 544 45.32 -5.13 -38.24
C ILE A 544 44.55 -3.90 -37.74
N THR A 545 45.18 -3.06 -36.92
CA THR A 545 44.57 -1.83 -36.41
C THR A 545 45.63 -0.85 -35.91
N ALA A 546 45.31 0.44 -35.95
CA ALA A 546 46.13 1.51 -35.39
C ALA A 546 45.25 2.61 -34.80
N GLY A 547 45.67 3.18 -33.67
CA GLY A 547 44.97 4.29 -33.05
C GLY A 547 45.64 4.81 -31.78
N GLN A 548 45.17 5.95 -31.30
CA GLN A 548 45.54 6.51 -30.01
C GLN A 548 44.58 6.02 -28.93
N PRO A 549 45.05 5.46 -27.80
CA PRO A 549 44.16 5.00 -26.74
C PRO A 549 43.31 6.13 -26.16
N SER A 550 42.02 5.88 -25.95
CA SER A 550 41.11 6.87 -25.33
C SER A 550 41.15 6.85 -23.79
N SER A 551 41.83 5.88 -23.18
CA SER A 551 41.97 5.77 -21.73
C SER A 551 43.09 6.67 -21.18
N PRO A 552 42.82 7.53 -20.17
CA PRO A 552 43.86 8.34 -19.51
C PRO A 552 44.84 7.50 -18.67
N PHE A 553 44.57 6.20 -18.50
CA PHE A 553 45.45 5.26 -17.79
C PHE A 553 46.33 4.43 -18.73
N SER A 554 46.28 4.68 -20.05
CA SER A 554 47.16 4.00 -21.01
C SER A 554 48.63 4.40 -20.81
N THR A 555 49.52 3.42 -20.78
CA THR A 555 50.97 3.64 -20.73
C THR A 555 51.58 4.05 -22.07
N SER A 556 50.78 4.09 -23.13
CA SER A 556 51.21 4.34 -24.51
C SER A 556 50.27 5.33 -25.19
N ASP A 557 50.84 6.20 -26.00
CA ASP A 557 50.15 7.32 -26.66
C ASP A 557 49.65 6.92 -28.06
N VAL A 558 50.32 5.93 -28.68
CA VAL A 558 49.93 5.33 -29.97
C VAL A 558 50.08 3.82 -29.90
N ILE A 559 49.07 3.08 -30.37
CA ILE A 559 49.10 1.61 -30.46
C ILE A 559 48.94 1.18 -31.92
N LEU A 560 49.86 0.34 -32.40
CA LEU A 560 49.76 -0.35 -33.67
C LEU A 560 49.72 -1.86 -33.42
N VAL A 561 48.81 -2.56 -34.08
CA VAL A 561 48.75 -4.02 -34.08
C VAL A 561 48.99 -4.51 -35.49
N LEU A 562 50.09 -5.25 -35.68
CA LEU A 562 50.49 -5.81 -36.97
C LEU A 562 50.41 -7.33 -36.90
N SER A 563 49.94 -7.96 -37.98
CA SER A 563 50.12 -9.38 -38.22
C SER A 563 51.50 -9.61 -38.85
N THR A 564 52.16 -10.72 -38.53
CA THR A 564 53.43 -11.10 -39.17
C THR A 564 53.48 -12.60 -39.49
N THR A 565 54.00 -12.92 -40.68
CA THR A 565 54.17 -14.29 -41.20
C THR A 565 55.62 -14.79 -41.08
N GLY A 566 56.57 -13.93 -40.68
CA GLY A 566 58.02 -14.20 -40.67
C GLY A 566 58.69 -14.02 -39.30
N VAL A 567 60.03 -14.06 -39.28
CA VAL A 567 60.86 -13.83 -38.08
C VAL A 567 60.84 -12.34 -37.72
N HIS A 568 60.59 -12.02 -36.45
CA HIS A 568 60.56 -10.64 -35.95
C HIS A 568 61.88 -9.91 -36.22
N GLU A 569 61.84 -8.84 -37.01
CA GLU A 569 62.99 -7.99 -37.30
C GLU A 569 62.94 -6.73 -36.42
N PRO A 570 63.77 -6.62 -35.36
CA PRO A 570 63.66 -5.52 -34.39
C PRO A 570 63.97 -4.15 -34.99
N GLU A 571 64.75 -4.10 -36.07
CA GLU A 571 65.07 -2.86 -36.78
C GLU A 571 63.86 -2.29 -37.51
N PHE A 572 63.00 -3.15 -38.07
CA PHE A 572 61.79 -2.72 -38.75
C PHE A 572 60.80 -2.04 -37.79
N VAL A 573 60.59 -2.64 -36.60
CA VAL A 573 59.71 -2.09 -35.55
C VAL A 573 60.21 -0.74 -35.06
N LYS A 574 61.52 -0.60 -34.83
CA LYS A 574 62.14 0.67 -34.43
C LYS A 574 62.04 1.74 -35.51
N GLY A 575 62.20 1.36 -36.78
CA GLY A 575 62.02 2.27 -37.91
C GLY A 575 60.58 2.76 -38.04
N LEU A 576 59.60 1.90 -37.77
CA LEU A 576 58.18 2.26 -37.79
C LEU A 576 57.80 3.16 -36.61
N GLU A 577 58.36 2.92 -35.42
CA GLU A 577 58.21 3.81 -34.26
C GLU A 577 58.78 5.21 -34.55
N ALA A 578 59.97 5.29 -35.15
CA ALA A 578 60.60 6.57 -35.51
C ALA A 578 59.77 7.35 -36.56
N LEU A 579 59.25 6.65 -37.57
CA LEU A 579 58.38 7.23 -38.60
C LEU A 579 57.12 7.88 -38.00
N ILE A 580 56.51 7.22 -37.01
CA ILE A 580 55.29 7.72 -36.36
C ILE A 580 55.59 8.95 -35.51
N LYS A 581 56.73 8.97 -34.80
CA LYS A 581 57.19 10.13 -34.03
C LYS A 581 57.46 11.33 -34.92
N GLU A 582 58.13 11.11 -36.06
CA GLU A 582 58.43 12.14 -37.04
C GLU A 582 57.17 12.72 -37.68
N GLN A 583 56.24 11.86 -38.13
CA GLN A 583 54.99 12.31 -38.77
C GLN A 583 54.02 13.00 -37.81
N MET A 584 54.17 12.79 -36.50
CA MET A 584 53.38 13.45 -35.46
C MET A 584 54.07 14.66 -34.82
N ASP A 585 55.29 15.00 -35.26
CA ASP A 585 56.09 16.12 -34.76
C ASP A 585 56.30 16.10 -33.24
N ASP A 586 56.42 14.90 -32.65
CA ASP A 586 56.61 14.70 -31.21
C ASP A 586 57.51 13.49 -30.91
N GLU A 587 58.78 13.76 -30.57
CA GLU A 587 59.76 12.73 -30.21
C GLU A 587 59.50 12.06 -28.85
N SER A 588 58.64 12.66 -28.01
CA SER A 588 58.34 12.16 -26.67
C SER A 588 57.23 11.10 -26.64
N LEU A 589 56.58 10.84 -27.78
CA LEU A 589 55.49 9.88 -27.90
C LEU A 589 55.91 8.46 -27.52
N ARG A 590 55.08 7.78 -26.73
CA ARG A 590 55.26 6.37 -26.39
C ARG A 590 54.45 5.52 -27.36
N VAL A 591 55.10 5.10 -28.44
CA VAL A 591 54.50 4.22 -29.46
C VAL A 591 54.67 2.76 -29.03
N LYS A 592 53.59 1.98 -29.04
CA LYS A 592 53.62 0.56 -28.74
C LYS A 592 53.15 -0.24 -29.94
N ILE A 593 54.03 -1.08 -30.47
CA ILE A 593 53.76 -1.93 -31.63
C ILE A 593 53.62 -3.37 -31.14
N HIS A 594 52.42 -3.93 -31.29
CA HIS A 594 52.11 -5.31 -30.99
C HIS A 594 52.20 -6.14 -32.28
N LEU A 595 53.05 -7.18 -32.26
CA LEU A 595 53.16 -8.14 -33.34
C LEU A 595 52.37 -9.39 -32.99
N VAL A 596 51.41 -9.74 -33.83
CA VAL A 596 50.60 -10.96 -33.72
C VAL A 596 51.08 -11.92 -34.79
N LYS A 597 51.50 -13.12 -34.40
CA LYS A 597 51.89 -14.15 -35.36
C LYS A 597 50.63 -14.61 -36.12
N ALA A 598 50.64 -14.48 -37.44
CA ALA A 598 49.58 -15.02 -38.27
C ALA A 598 49.59 -16.55 -38.15
N VAL A 599 48.51 -17.13 -37.65
CA VAL A 599 48.30 -18.58 -37.65
C VAL A 599 47.55 -18.89 -38.94
N ASP A 600 48.19 -19.64 -39.83
CA ASP A 600 47.63 -20.08 -41.09
C ASP A 600 46.47 -21.06 -40.78
N VAL A 601 45.21 -20.62 -40.88
CA VAL A 601 44.01 -21.45 -40.57
C VAL A 601 43.74 -22.51 -41.66
N GLY A 602 44.77 -22.93 -42.39
CA GLY A 602 44.69 -23.83 -43.54
C GLY A 602 45.53 -25.11 -43.47
N LYS A 603 46.29 -25.37 -42.39
CA LYS A 603 47.02 -26.63 -42.24
C LYS A 603 46.66 -27.35 -40.94
N SER A 604 46.20 -28.59 -41.09
CA SER A 604 45.94 -29.55 -40.01
C SER A 604 47.17 -29.72 -39.12
N PRO A 605 47.01 -29.91 -37.80
CA PRO A 605 48.13 -30.09 -36.89
C PRO A 605 48.65 -31.52 -36.96
N GLU A 606 49.59 -31.78 -37.86
CA GLU A 606 50.56 -32.88 -37.72
C GLU A 606 51.92 -32.35 -38.17
N ASP A 607 52.67 -31.81 -37.21
CA ASP A 607 54.11 -32.00 -36.97
C ASP A 607 54.61 -31.07 -35.84
#